data_AF-A0A6L2PNN5-F1
#
_entry.id   AF-A0A6L2PNN5-F1
#
_cell.length_a   1.000
_cell.length_b   1.000
_cell.length_c   1.000
_cell.angle_alpha   90.00
_cell.angle_beta   90.00
_cell.angle_gamma   90.00
#
_symmetry.space_group_name_H-M   'P 1'
#
loop_
_entity.id
_entity.type
_entity.pdbx_description
1 polymer ?
#
loop_
_entity_poly.entity_id
_entity_poly.type
_entity_poly.pdbx_seq_one_letter_code
_entity_poly.pdbx_strand_id
1 'polypeptide(L)'
;MAVEARFGLHAAHGDLSEAVEYISKQRADKAEAKKMEEAERELNRERRKLGQRADGVHWVETKFHNLLMSMGYSSETARVALQQSNNNVSLSVQLIQEQPDLLNVACTSKFKVKKEMLQQVVAIGFDPRMAKLALQRHQGNVEKVVEELVICGGVIESERCTDVTDSDDSGECEQVDVKDMKKKADAGVKTGTKEEAREKEQLAYQRLADGMPTEEDDHLDLTLELEETFLRQYQTLLANP
;
A
#
# COMPACT_ATOMS: atom_id res chain seq x y z
N MET A 1 5.17 -21.98 -26.94
CA MET A 1 4.95 -22.28 -28.38
C MET A 1 5.09 -23.76 -28.74
N ALA A 2 6.28 -24.39 -28.73
CA ALA A 2 6.39 -25.81 -29.11
C ALA A 2 5.58 -26.74 -28.18
N VAL A 3 5.61 -26.45 -26.87
CA VAL A 3 4.81 -27.05 -25.80
C VAL A 3 3.31 -27.01 -26.12
N GLU A 4 2.78 -25.80 -26.23
CA GLU A 4 1.41 -25.46 -26.58
C GLU A 4 0.93 -26.12 -27.89
N ALA A 5 1.81 -26.25 -28.89
CA ALA A 5 1.50 -26.95 -30.14
C ALA A 5 1.40 -28.48 -29.94
N ARG A 6 2.28 -29.10 -29.15
CA ARG A 6 2.16 -30.52 -28.74
C ARG A 6 0.87 -30.75 -27.95
N PHE A 7 0.58 -29.87 -26.99
CA PHE A 7 -0.60 -30.00 -26.12
C PHE A 7 -1.90 -29.85 -26.90
N GLY A 8 -2.02 -28.86 -27.79
CA GLY A 8 -3.18 -28.70 -28.68
C GLY A 8 -3.39 -29.90 -29.61
N LEU A 9 -2.31 -30.47 -30.17
CA LEU A 9 -2.42 -31.70 -30.98
C LEU A 9 -2.80 -32.93 -30.15
N HIS A 10 -2.36 -33.04 -28.89
CA HIS A 10 -2.74 -34.13 -28.01
C HIS A 10 -4.23 -34.02 -27.60
N ALA A 11 -4.69 -32.80 -27.28
CA ALA A 11 -6.08 -32.50 -26.95
C ALA A 11 -7.04 -32.73 -28.13
N ALA A 12 -6.61 -32.40 -29.36
CA ALA A 12 -7.37 -32.62 -30.60
C ALA A 12 -7.10 -33.99 -31.26
N HIS A 13 -6.50 -34.95 -30.53
CA HIS A 13 -6.19 -36.30 -31.01
C HIS A 13 -5.44 -36.39 -32.37
N GLY A 14 -4.70 -35.34 -32.74
CA GLY A 14 -3.93 -35.23 -33.98
C GLY A 14 -4.57 -34.35 -35.07
N ASP A 15 -5.83 -33.93 -34.94
CA ASP A 15 -6.50 -33.09 -35.95
C ASP A 15 -6.05 -31.62 -35.88
N LEU A 16 -5.36 -31.18 -36.92
CA LEU A 16 -4.66 -29.89 -36.96
C LEU A 16 -5.61 -28.68 -36.83
N SER A 17 -6.82 -28.77 -37.39
CA SER A 17 -7.80 -27.67 -37.35
C SER A 17 -8.31 -27.42 -35.93
N GLU A 18 -8.74 -28.48 -35.25
CA GLU A 18 -9.23 -28.41 -33.87
C GLU A 18 -8.09 -28.08 -32.89
N ALA A 19 -6.87 -28.55 -33.15
CA ALA A 19 -5.68 -28.13 -32.39
C ALA A 19 -5.43 -26.60 -32.49
N VAL A 20 -5.56 -26.01 -33.68
CA VAL A 20 -5.41 -24.56 -33.89
C VAL A 20 -6.53 -23.78 -33.22
N GLU A 21 -7.79 -24.23 -33.33
CA GLU A 21 -8.92 -23.61 -32.63
C GLU A 21 -8.73 -23.67 -31.11
N TYR A 22 -8.37 -24.83 -30.55
CA TYR A 22 -8.07 -25.03 -29.13
C TYR A 22 -6.96 -24.09 -28.64
N ILE A 23 -5.83 -24.02 -29.35
CA ILE A 23 -4.71 -23.11 -29.02
C ILE A 23 -5.17 -21.65 -29.10
N SER A 24 -5.95 -21.27 -30.11
CA SER A 24 -6.44 -19.89 -30.25
C SER A 24 -7.35 -19.48 -29.08
N LYS A 25 -8.21 -20.41 -28.63
CA LYS A 25 -9.08 -20.22 -27.46
C LYS A 25 -8.26 -20.16 -26.17
N GLN A 26 -7.36 -21.10 -25.93
CA GLN A 26 -6.53 -21.12 -24.71
C GLN A 26 -5.68 -19.85 -24.57
N ARG A 27 -5.21 -19.27 -25.69
CA ARG A 27 -4.57 -17.94 -25.72
C ARG A 27 -5.53 -16.80 -25.41
N ALA A 28 -6.76 -16.84 -25.92
CA ALA A 28 -7.78 -15.84 -25.60
C ALA A 28 -8.15 -15.87 -24.11
N ASP A 29 -8.42 -17.06 -23.58
CA ASP A 29 -8.79 -17.30 -22.18
C ASP A 29 -7.65 -16.86 -21.23
N LYS A 30 -6.39 -17.26 -21.49
CA LYS A 30 -5.20 -16.78 -20.74
C LYS A 30 -5.01 -15.26 -20.84
N ALA A 31 -5.25 -14.66 -22.01
CA ALA A 31 -5.13 -13.21 -22.21
C ALA A 31 -6.28 -12.41 -21.59
N GLU A 32 -7.46 -12.99 -21.42
CA GLU A 32 -8.58 -12.39 -20.70
C GLU A 32 -8.37 -12.48 -19.19
N ALA A 33 -8.00 -13.64 -18.67
CA ALA A 33 -7.66 -13.84 -17.26
C ALA A 33 -6.58 -12.85 -16.79
N LYS A 34 -5.50 -12.67 -17.58
CA LYS A 34 -4.45 -11.69 -17.29
C LYS A 34 -4.96 -10.25 -17.26
N LYS A 35 -5.84 -9.85 -18.18
CA LYS A 35 -6.45 -8.50 -18.17
C LYS A 35 -7.34 -8.26 -16.96
N MET A 36 -8.11 -9.28 -16.56
CA MET A 36 -8.94 -9.20 -15.34
C MET A 36 -8.07 -9.07 -14.08
N GLU A 37 -7.00 -9.84 -13.98
CA GLU A 37 -6.06 -9.82 -12.85
C GLU A 37 -5.23 -8.52 -12.80
N GLU A 38 -4.87 -7.94 -13.95
CA GLU A 38 -4.30 -6.59 -14.05
C GLU A 38 -5.29 -5.50 -13.59
N ALA A 39 -6.54 -5.53 -14.07
CA ALA A 39 -7.58 -4.57 -13.68
C ALA A 39 -7.96 -4.67 -12.19
N GLU A 40 -8.08 -5.88 -11.63
CA GLU A 40 -8.30 -6.05 -10.18
C GLU A 40 -7.11 -5.54 -9.37
N ARG A 41 -5.88 -5.83 -9.80
CA ARG A 41 -4.65 -5.36 -9.14
C ARG A 41 -4.58 -3.83 -9.12
N GLU A 42 -5.04 -3.15 -10.17
CA GLU A 42 -5.15 -1.69 -10.20
C GLU A 42 -6.25 -1.16 -9.27
N LEU A 43 -7.45 -1.74 -9.30
CA LEU A 43 -8.56 -1.38 -8.42
C LEU A 43 -8.18 -1.60 -6.93
N ASN A 44 -7.44 -2.66 -6.61
CA ASN A 44 -6.88 -2.95 -5.29
C ASN A 44 -5.82 -1.90 -4.88
N ARG A 45 -4.91 -1.52 -5.78
CA ARG A 45 -3.96 -0.40 -5.56
C ARG A 45 -4.70 0.90 -5.26
N GLU A 46 -5.82 1.19 -5.91
CA GLU A 46 -6.63 2.37 -5.65
C GLU A 46 -7.39 2.31 -4.31
N ARG A 47 -8.05 1.19 -3.99
CA ARG A 47 -8.67 0.97 -2.66
C ARG A 47 -7.65 1.20 -1.52
N ARG A 48 -6.39 0.76 -1.70
CA ARG A 48 -5.29 1.02 -0.75
C ARG A 48 -4.91 2.50 -0.61
N LYS A 49 -5.02 3.32 -1.67
CA LYS A 49 -4.83 4.79 -1.60
C LYS A 49 -5.97 5.47 -0.83
N LEU A 50 -7.20 4.99 -1.02
CA LEU A 50 -8.42 5.54 -0.41
C LEU A 50 -8.60 5.13 1.06
N GLY A 51 -8.04 3.98 1.46
CA GLY A 51 -8.06 3.50 2.83
C GLY A 51 -9.41 2.88 3.24
N GLN A 52 -9.51 2.63 4.55
CA GLN A 52 -10.70 2.06 5.18
C GLN A 52 -11.70 3.17 5.55
N ARG A 53 -12.98 2.78 5.68
CA ARG A 53 -14.06 3.61 6.24
C ARG A 53 -13.87 3.87 7.74
N ALA A 54 -14.65 4.77 8.33
CA ALA A 54 -14.63 5.03 9.78
C ALA A 54 -14.84 3.76 10.61
N ASP A 55 -15.64 2.80 10.11
CA ASP A 55 -15.88 1.49 10.73
C ASP A 55 -14.63 0.57 10.79
N GLY A 56 -13.56 0.87 10.04
CA GLY A 56 -12.35 0.05 9.89
C GLY A 56 -12.51 -1.25 9.08
N VAL A 57 -13.67 -1.92 9.15
CA VAL A 57 -13.94 -3.25 8.56
C VAL A 57 -13.88 -3.26 7.01
N HIS A 58 -14.10 -2.12 6.37
CA HIS A 58 -14.38 -2.06 4.93
C HIS A 58 -13.63 -0.92 4.22
N TRP A 59 -13.24 -1.17 2.96
CA TRP A 59 -12.56 -0.21 2.10
C TRP A 59 -13.51 0.83 1.48
N VAL A 60 -12.96 2.01 1.16
CA VAL A 60 -13.65 3.01 0.34
C VAL A 60 -13.69 2.55 -1.12
N GLU A 61 -14.84 2.65 -1.78
CA GLU A 61 -15.01 2.17 -3.16
C GLU A 61 -14.59 3.22 -4.20
N THR A 62 -13.73 2.81 -5.14
CA THR A 62 -13.11 3.69 -6.15
C THR A 62 -14.13 4.33 -7.08
N LYS A 63 -15.19 3.60 -7.44
CA LYS A 63 -16.29 4.07 -8.29
C LYS A 63 -16.99 5.31 -7.72
N PHE A 64 -17.23 5.33 -6.41
CA PHE A 64 -17.87 6.46 -5.75
C PHE A 64 -16.91 7.64 -5.55
N HIS A 65 -15.62 7.37 -5.34
CA HIS A 65 -14.59 8.41 -5.29
C HIS A 65 -14.46 9.12 -6.66
N ASN A 66 -14.37 8.35 -7.74
CA ASN A 66 -14.27 8.88 -9.10
C ASN A 66 -15.55 9.63 -9.51
N LEU A 67 -16.72 9.21 -9.03
CA LEU A 67 -17.97 9.94 -9.21
C LEU A 67 -17.96 11.31 -8.50
N LEU A 68 -17.52 11.38 -7.23
CA LEU A 68 -17.35 12.65 -6.51
C LEU A 68 -16.32 13.58 -7.20
N MET A 69 -15.22 13.03 -7.71
CA MET A 69 -14.26 13.79 -8.52
C MET A 69 -14.88 14.32 -9.82
N SER A 70 -15.73 13.53 -10.50
CA SER A 70 -16.43 13.97 -11.72
C SER A 70 -17.48 15.07 -11.46
N MET A 71 -18.00 15.14 -10.23
CA MET A 71 -18.84 16.25 -9.76
C MET A 71 -18.04 17.49 -9.34
N GLY A 72 -16.70 17.47 -9.44
CA GLY A 72 -15.82 18.60 -9.16
C GLY A 72 -15.30 18.67 -7.71
N TYR A 73 -15.58 17.69 -6.86
CA TYR A 73 -15.04 17.65 -5.50
C TYR A 73 -13.57 17.22 -5.47
N SER A 74 -12.78 17.78 -4.56
CA SER A 74 -11.36 17.40 -4.42
C SER A 74 -11.22 15.93 -3.99
N SER A 75 -10.17 15.25 -4.44
CA SER A 75 -9.92 13.84 -4.09
C SER A 75 -9.81 13.64 -2.56
N GLU A 76 -9.11 14.51 -1.84
CA GLU A 76 -9.00 14.40 -0.38
C GLU A 76 -10.37 14.59 0.31
N THR A 77 -11.14 15.60 -0.11
CA THR A 77 -12.50 15.87 0.40
C THR A 77 -13.43 14.68 0.11
N ALA A 78 -13.43 14.16 -1.12
CA ALA A 78 -14.23 13.02 -1.54
C ALA A 78 -13.87 11.74 -0.77
N ARG A 79 -12.58 11.51 -0.51
CA ARG A 79 -12.12 10.37 0.32
C ARG A 79 -12.65 10.49 1.75
N VAL A 80 -12.46 11.63 2.42
CA VAL A 80 -12.94 11.80 3.80
C VAL A 80 -14.47 11.72 3.86
N ALA A 81 -15.19 12.34 2.92
CA ALA A 81 -16.65 12.28 2.86
C ALA A 81 -17.18 10.85 2.67
N LEU A 82 -16.52 10.00 1.88
CA LEU A 82 -16.89 8.57 1.74
C LEU A 82 -16.50 7.71 2.95
N GLN A 83 -15.42 8.08 3.66
CA GLN A 83 -15.02 7.42 4.90
C GLN A 83 -16.03 7.65 6.03
N GLN A 84 -16.63 8.84 6.08
CA GLN A 84 -17.66 9.22 7.05
C GLN A 84 -19.08 8.81 6.62
N SER A 85 -19.44 8.96 5.35
CA SER A 85 -20.76 8.57 4.82
C SER A 85 -20.91 7.06 4.55
N ASN A 86 -19.90 6.29 4.92
CA ASN A 86 -19.81 4.86 4.71
C ASN A 86 -20.11 4.40 3.27
N ASN A 87 -19.41 4.96 2.28
CA ASN A 87 -19.57 4.71 0.83
C ASN A 87 -20.92 5.16 0.22
N ASN A 88 -21.79 5.87 0.94
CA ASN A 88 -23.01 6.44 0.35
C ASN A 88 -22.72 7.82 -0.26
N VAL A 89 -22.84 7.94 -1.59
CA VAL A 89 -22.54 9.17 -2.35
C VAL A 89 -23.47 10.33 -1.96
N SER A 90 -24.77 10.09 -1.81
CA SER A 90 -25.74 11.13 -1.45
C SER A 90 -25.42 11.73 -0.08
N LEU A 91 -25.09 10.87 0.89
CA LEU A 91 -24.65 11.28 2.22
C LEU A 91 -23.24 11.93 2.20
N SER A 92 -22.34 11.54 1.27
CA SER A 92 -21.07 12.26 1.07
C SER A 92 -21.33 13.70 0.60
N VAL A 93 -22.18 13.88 -0.41
CA VAL A 93 -22.49 15.20 -0.97
C VAL A 93 -23.18 16.08 0.09
N GLN A 94 -24.12 15.53 0.85
CA GLN A 94 -24.75 16.24 1.97
C GLN A 94 -23.71 16.67 3.02
N LEU A 95 -22.83 15.77 3.47
CA LEU A 95 -21.79 16.09 4.46
C LEU A 95 -20.80 17.15 3.95
N ILE A 96 -20.46 17.14 2.66
CA ILE A 96 -19.62 18.16 2.02
C ILE A 96 -20.30 19.55 2.02
N GLN A 97 -21.62 19.59 1.84
CA GLN A 97 -22.39 20.84 1.80
C GLN A 97 -22.68 21.38 3.21
N GLU A 98 -22.98 20.51 4.17
CA GLU A 98 -23.32 20.90 5.55
C GLU A 98 -22.08 21.22 6.41
N GLN A 99 -20.96 20.51 6.22
CA GLN A 99 -19.81 20.54 7.14
C GLN A 99 -18.44 20.53 6.42
N PRO A 100 -18.15 21.51 5.54
CA PRO A 100 -16.88 21.58 4.81
C PRO A 100 -15.65 21.68 5.73
N ASP A 101 -15.77 22.36 6.88
CA ASP A 101 -14.64 22.59 7.78
C ASP A 101 -14.16 21.33 8.50
N LEU A 102 -15.06 20.41 8.86
CA LEU A 102 -14.68 19.13 9.47
C LEU A 102 -13.93 18.23 8.48
N LEU A 103 -14.30 18.28 7.20
CA LEU A 103 -13.56 17.60 6.12
C LEU A 103 -12.17 18.24 5.90
N ASN A 104 -12.05 19.57 6.01
CA ASN A 104 -10.77 20.28 5.96
C ASN A 104 -9.86 19.92 7.14
N VAL A 105 -10.40 19.80 8.37
CA VAL A 105 -9.63 19.41 9.57
C VAL A 105 -9.10 17.97 9.45
N ALA A 106 -9.85 17.03 8.89
CA ALA A 106 -9.31 15.70 8.60
C ALA A 106 -8.10 15.73 7.64
N CYS A 107 -8.03 16.72 6.75
CA CYS A 107 -6.95 16.89 5.79
C CYS A 107 -5.70 17.60 6.34
N THR A 108 -5.79 18.42 7.40
CA THR A 108 -4.62 19.13 7.97
C THR A 108 -3.56 18.18 8.53
N SER A 109 -3.98 17.00 8.99
CA SER A 109 -3.16 15.93 9.59
C SER A 109 -1.91 15.53 8.80
N LYS A 110 -1.85 15.80 7.48
CA LYS A 110 -0.75 15.44 6.58
C LYS A 110 0.04 16.65 6.04
N PHE A 111 -0.29 17.87 6.45
CA PHE A 111 0.33 19.08 5.89
C PHE A 111 1.82 19.20 6.28
N LYS A 112 2.70 19.16 5.28
CA LYS A 112 4.15 19.42 5.45
C LYS A 112 4.42 20.92 5.40
N VAL A 113 4.63 21.51 6.58
CA VAL A 113 5.05 22.91 6.73
C VAL A 113 6.32 23.19 5.92
N LYS A 114 6.28 24.20 5.04
CA LYS A 114 7.44 24.67 4.29
C LYS A 114 8.42 25.42 5.21
N LYS A 115 9.73 25.21 5.01
CA LYS A 115 10.78 25.90 5.79
C LYS A 115 10.69 27.43 5.68
N GLU A 116 10.37 27.94 4.50
CA GLU A 116 10.23 29.38 4.21
C GLU A 116 9.12 30.01 5.06
N MET A 117 7.93 29.40 5.10
CA MET A 117 6.79 29.85 5.91
C MET A 117 7.10 29.79 7.40
N LEU A 118 7.81 28.74 7.86
CA LEU A 118 8.26 28.64 9.24
C LEU A 118 9.28 29.74 9.58
N GLN A 119 10.24 30.02 8.70
CA GLN A 119 11.20 31.11 8.88
C GLN A 119 10.52 32.47 8.92
N GLN A 120 9.48 32.71 8.13
CA GLN A 120 8.73 33.97 8.16
C GLN A 120 8.03 34.20 9.51
N VAL A 121 7.38 33.17 10.08
CA VAL A 121 6.73 33.28 11.40
C VAL A 121 7.76 33.41 12.53
N VAL A 122 8.90 32.71 12.44
CA VAL A 122 10.01 32.84 13.41
C VAL A 122 10.68 34.22 13.32
N ALA A 123 10.79 34.82 12.12
CA ALA A 123 11.33 36.17 11.95
C ALA A 123 10.43 37.27 12.53
N ILE A 124 9.15 36.98 12.77
CA ILE A 124 8.20 37.86 13.49
C ILE A 124 8.38 37.73 15.02
N GLY A 125 9.09 36.69 15.50
CA GLY A 125 9.49 36.52 16.90
C GLY A 125 8.83 35.35 17.65
N PHE A 126 8.02 34.52 16.97
CA PHE A 126 7.36 33.37 17.59
C PHE A 126 8.27 32.13 17.67
N ASP A 127 8.05 31.27 18.67
CA ASP A 127 8.76 30.00 18.84
C ASP A 127 8.54 29.09 17.60
N PRO A 128 9.60 28.56 16.95
CA PRO A 128 9.48 27.59 15.87
C PRO A 128 8.63 26.35 16.19
N ARG A 129 8.48 25.96 17.46
CA ARG A 129 7.58 24.85 17.86
C ARG A 129 6.11 25.26 17.69
N MET A 130 5.71 26.38 18.27
CA MET A 130 4.33 26.90 18.19
C MET A 130 3.98 27.37 16.78
N ALA A 131 4.91 28.03 16.09
CA ALA A 131 4.78 28.41 14.69
C ALA A 131 4.51 27.20 13.78
N LYS A 132 5.19 26.07 14.02
CA LYS A 132 4.96 24.83 13.28
C LYS A 132 3.55 24.27 13.51
N LEU A 133 3.06 24.26 14.75
CA LEU A 133 1.70 23.81 15.09
C LEU A 133 0.63 24.70 14.43
N ALA A 134 0.78 26.01 14.52
CA ALA A 134 -0.07 26.99 13.85
C ALA A 134 -0.11 26.78 12.32
N LEU A 135 1.06 26.61 11.69
CA LEU A 135 1.18 26.36 10.25
C LEU A 135 0.59 25.01 9.81
N GLN A 136 0.47 24.03 10.71
CA GLN A 136 -0.28 22.79 10.44
C GLN A 136 -1.80 23.04 10.56
N ARG A 137 -2.26 23.82 11.54
CA ARG A 137 -3.69 24.17 11.71
C ARG A 137 -4.25 24.95 10.52
N HIS A 138 -3.54 25.99 10.05
CA HIS A 138 -3.97 26.87 8.95
C HIS A 138 -3.35 26.55 7.58
N GLN A 139 -2.86 25.32 7.39
CA GLN A 139 -2.34 24.82 6.10
C GLN A 139 -1.30 25.76 5.43
N GLY A 140 -0.43 26.37 6.22
CA GLY A 140 0.62 27.26 5.76
C GLY A 140 0.22 28.71 5.45
N ASN A 141 -1.02 29.15 5.72
CA ASN A 141 -1.37 30.56 5.61
C ASN A 141 -0.71 31.37 6.75
N VAL A 142 0.36 32.09 6.42
CA VAL A 142 1.19 32.84 7.39
C VAL A 142 0.42 33.97 8.08
N GLU A 143 -0.49 34.63 7.39
CA GLU A 143 -1.27 35.76 7.93
C GLU A 143 -2.19 35.27 9.06
N LYS A 144 -3.00 34.24 8.78
CA LYS A 144 -3.89 33.61 9.77
C LYS A 144 -3.14 32.97 10.93
N VAL A 145 -1.93 32.45 10.69
CA VAL A 145 -1.03 31.94 11.73
C VAL A 145 -0.57 33.04 12.67
N VAL A 146 -0.17 34.21 12.13
CA VAL A 146 0.24 35.35 12.95
C VAL A 146 -0.95 35.91 13.72
N GLU A 147 -2.14 35.99 13.11
CA GLU A 147 -3.39 36.37 13.79
C GLU A 147 -3.71 35.45 14.97
N GLU A 148 -3.72 34.12 14.77
CA GLU A 148 -3.95 33.15 15.87
C GLU A 148 -2.87 33.23 16.94
N LEU A 149 -1.59 33.31 16.58
CA LEU A 149 -0.49 33.40 17.55
C LEU A 149 -0.51 34.72 18.34
N VAL A 150 -0.97 35.84 17.76
CA VAL A 150 -1.18 37.09 18.50
C VAL A 150 -2.37 36.96 19.46
N ILE A 151 -3.50 36.39 19.00
CA ILE A 151 -4.71 36.21 19.82
C ILE A 151 -4.45 35.26 21.00
N CYS A 152 -3.70 34.17 20.77
CA CYS A 152 -3.36 33.17 21.78
C CYS A 152 -2.05 33.48 22.55
N GLY A 153 -1.51 34.70 22.46
CA GLY A 153 -0.33 35.12 23.24
C GLY A 153 0.93 34.29 22.99
N GLY A 154 1.06 33.67 21.82
CA GLY A 154 2.16 32.80 21.42
C GLY A 154 2.03 31.32 21.80
N VAL A 155 0.98 30.92 22.55
CA VAL A 155 0.78 29.53 23.01
C VAL A 155 -0.51 28.96 22.41
N ILE A 156 -0.38 27.97 21.54
CA ILE A 156 -1.54 27.21 21.03
C ILE A 156 -1.75 25.99 21.92
N GLU A 157 -2.89 25.95 22.63
CA GLU A 157 -3.32 24.78 23.39
C GLU A 157 -3.71 23.63 22.46
N SER A 158 -2.70 22.84 22.09
CA SER A 158 -2.90 21.57 21.39
C SER A 158 -3.37 20.49 22.37
N GLU A 159 -4.68 20.41 22.62
CA GLU A 159 -5.27 19.27 23.34
C GLU A 159 -4.69 17.94 22.84
N ARG A 160 -4.15 17.13 23.75
CA ARG A 160 -3.56 15.80 23.49
C ARG A 160 -2.30 15.81 22.60
N CYS A 161 -1.25 16.50 23.06
CA CYS A 161 0.04 15.82 23.17
C CYS A 161 0.23 15.39 24.63
N THR A 162 -0.01 14.11 24.93
CA THR A 162 0.42 13.53 26.21
C THR A 162 1.92 13.31 26.13
N ASP A 163 2.70 14.11 26.87
CA ASP A 163 4.12 13.83 27.06
C ASP A 163 4.31 12.45 27.70
N VAL A 164 4.86 11.52 26.93
CA VAL A 164 5.73 10.47 27.50
C VAL A 164 7.08 11.13 27.72
N THR A 165 7.25 11.69 28.92
CA THR A 165 8.42 12.48 29.33
C THR A 165 9.70 11.65 29.28
N ASP A 166 10.65 12.08 28.44
CA ASP A 166 11.99 11.51 28.34
C ASP A 166 12.99 12.48 29.01
N SER A 167 13.09 12.43 30.35
CA SER A 167 14.08 13.15 31.18
C SER A 167 14.07 12.64 32.63
N ASP A 168 15.24 12.29 33.16
CA ASP A 168 15.49 12.06 34.60
C ASP A 168 15.49 13.38 35.40
N ASP A 169 15.10 13.35 36.69
CA ASP A 169 16.05 13.59 37.82
C ASP A 169 15.42 13.34 39.21
N SER A 170 16.19 12.68 40.08
CA SER A 170 16.22 12.65 41.56
C SER A 170 14.92 12.70 42.42
N GLY A 171 14.69 11.60 43.14
CA GLY A 171 13.84 11.55 44.35
C GLY A 171 13.75 10.13 44.94
N GLU A 172 14.30 9.90 46.14
CA GLU A 172 14.34 8.58 46.80
C GLU A 172 12.95 8.15 47.37
N CYS A 173 12.64 6.88 47.65
CA CYS A 173 13.47 5.68 47.81
C CYS A 173 12.90 4.47 46.98
N GLU A 174 13.14 3.17 47.20
CA GLU A 174 13.72 2.34 48.29
C GLU A 174 14.27 1.00 47.69
N GLN A 175 14.79 0.10 48.54
CA GLN A 175 15.47 -1.17 48.23
C GLN A 175 14.63 -2.31 47.61
N VAL A 176 15.19 -3.03 46.61
CA VAL A 176 15.48 -4.49 46.67
C VAL A 176 16.48 -4.91 45.57
N ASP A 177 17.43 -5.80 45.91
CA ASP A 177 18.46 -6.34 45.01
C ASP A 177 17.94 -7.34 43.94
N VAL A 178 18.63 -7.41 42.79
CA VAL A 178 19.55 -8.51 42.38
C VAL A 178 20.33 -8.08 41.12
N LYS A 179 21.51 -8.66 40.87
CA LYS A 179 22.52 -8.21 39.88
C LYS A 179 22.61 -9.13 38.65
N ASP A 180 23.37 -8.65 37.65
CA ASP A 180 23.99 -9.39 36.53
C ASP A 180 23.05 -9.91 35.41
N MET A 181 23.32 -9.77 34.11
CA MET A 181 24.59 -9.50 33.38
C MET A 181 24.46 -8.54 32.19
N LYS A 182 25.54 -7.81 31.88
CA LYS A 182 25.73 -7.03 30.65
C LYS A 182 26.56 -7.80 29.61
N LYS A 183 25.97 -8.27 28.50
CA LYS A 183 26.78 -8.87 27.39
C LYS A 183 26.20 -8.70 25.97
N LYS A 184 26.74 -7.70 25.28
CA LYS A 184 26.91 -7.52 23.82
C LYS A 184 25.80 -8.01 22.85
N ALA A 185 25.18 -7.05 22.18
CA ALA A 185 24.69 -7.19 20.81
C ALA A 185 24.88 -5.87 20.03
N ASP A 186 26.13 -5.38 19.94
CA ASP A 186 26.49 -4.35 18.96
C ASP A 186 26.58 -5.02 17.58
N ALA A 187 25.64 -4.67 16.70
CA ALA A 187 25.49 -5.25 15.37
C ALA A 187 25.03 -4.21 14.34
N GLY A 188 25.59 -3.00 14.40
CA GLY A 188 25.65 -2.03 13.31
C GLY A 188 24.38 -1.84 12.47
N VAL A 189 23.43 -1.02 12.97
CA VAL A 189 22.32 -0.49 12.17
C VAL A 189 22.88 0.45 11.09
N LYS A 190 23.32 -0.13 9.97
CA LYS A 190 23.65 0.62 8.76
C LYS A 190 22.37 1.27 8.25
N THR A 191 22.33 2.60 8.25
CA THR A 191 21.32 3.39 7.55
C THR A 191 21.54 3.30 6.05
N GLY A 192 21.31 2.12 5.48
CA GLY A 192 21.31 1.92 4.03
C GLY A 192 20.32 2.89 3.39
N THR A 193 20.71 3.46 2.24
CA THR A 193 19.80 4.34 1.49
C THR A 193 18.54 3.58 1.10
N LYS A 194 17.44 4.31 0.82
CA LYS A 194 16.21 3.66 0.33
C LYS A 194 16.40 2.90 -0.98
N GLU A 195 17.43 3.24 -1.75
CA GLU A 195 17.87 2.47 -2.92
C GLU A 195 18.46 1.13 -2.51
N GLU A 196 19.47 1.08 -1.65
CA GLU A 196 20.06 -0.19 -1.15
C GLU A 196 19.00 -1.16 -0.61
N ALA A 197 17.98 -0.66 0.10
CA ALA A 197 16.90 -1.49 0.62
C ALA A 197 16.02 -2.06 -0.51
N ARG A 198 15.69 -1.23 -1.50
CA ARG A 198 14.86 -1.58 -2.67
C ARG A 198 15.60 -2.51 -3.65
N GLU A 199 16.90 -2.37 -3.80
CA GLU A 199 17.74 -3.29 -4.58
C GLU A 199 17.79 -4.67 -3.93
N LYS A 200 17.98 -4.74 -2.61
CA LYS A 200 17.96 -6.01 -1.85
C LYS A 200 16.58 -6.68 -1.90
N GLU A 201 15.51 -5.89 -1.87
CA GLU A 201 14.14 -6.36 -2.09
C GLU A 201 13.96 -6.93 -3.52
N GLN A 202 14.41 -6.21 -4.56
CA GLN A 202 14.35 -6.68 -5.96
C GLN A 202 15.16 -7.96 -6.19
N LEU A 203 16.37 -8.06 -5.65
CA LEU A 203 17.21 -9.26 -5.74
C LEU A 203 16.60 -10.45 -4.98
N ALA A 204 15.90 -10.20 -3.87
CA ALA A 204 15.14 -11.23 -3.16
C ALA A 204 13.93 -11.71 -3.98
N TYR A 205 13.18 -10.79 -4.60
CA TYR A 205 12.09 -11.15 -5.52
C TYR A 205 12.58 -11.93 -6.74
N GLN A 206 13.69 -11.52 -7.36
CA GLN A 206 14.27 -12.24 -8.49
C GLN A 206 14.67 -13.66 -8.09
N ARG A 207 15.40 -13.83 -6.98
CA ARG A 207 15.78 -15.14 -6.45
C ARG A 207 14.59 -16.06 -6.10
N LEU A 208 13.43 -15.49 -5.78
CA LEU A 208 12.18 -16.26 -5.60
C LEU A 208 11.54 -16.60 -6.94
N ALA A 209 11.54 -15.68 -7.91
CA ALA A 209 11.03 -15.91 -9.26
C ALA A 209 11.83 -16.98 -10.02
N ASP A 210 13.16 -17.01 -9.88
CA ASP A 210 14.06 -18.01 -10.47
C ASP A 210 13.72 -19.46 -10.03
N GLY A 211 12.95 -19.63 -8.94
CA GLY A 211 12.50 -20.91 -8.40
C GLY A 211 11.01 -21.20 -8.55
N MET A 212 10.25 -20.37 -9.28
CA MET A 212 8.83 -20.58 -9.58
C MET A 212 8.64 -20.83 -11.09
N PRO A 213 7.76 -21.75 -11.50
CA PRO A 213 7.44 -21.93 -12.92
C PRO A 213 6.84 -20.64 -13.50
N THR A 214 7.20 -20.35 -14.75
CA THR A 214 6.83 -19.11 -15.46
C THR A 214 5.51 -19.22 -16.20
N GLU A 215 5.20 -20.40 -16.72
CA GLU A 215 3.89 -20.78 -17.23
C GLU A 215 3.36 -21.99 -16.43
N GLU A 216 2.05 -22.05 -16.20
CA GLU A 216 1.42 -23.12 -15.42
C GLU A 216 1.67 -24.51 -16.03
N ASP A 217 1.89 -24.57 -17.34
CA ASP A 217 2.14 -25.78 -18.12
C ASP A 217 3.62 -26.22 -18.16
N ASP A 218 4.57 -25.44 -17.60
CA ASP A 218 6.03 -25.73 -17.62
C ASP A 218 6.39 -27.13 -17.05
N HIS A 219 5.53 -27.68 -16.20
CA HIS A 219 5.69 -29.00 -15.58
C HIS A 219 5.21 -30.18 -16.44
N LEU A 220 4.53 -29.92 -17.55
CA LEU A 220 4.01 -30.93 -18.49
C LEU A 220 5.01 -31.23 -19.63
N ASP A 221 6.16 -30.54 -19.65
CA ASP A 221 7.14 -30.57 -20.74
C ASP A 221 8.08 -31.80 -20.68
N LEU A 222 7.49 -33.00 -20.61
CA LEU A 222 8.20 -34.25 -20.85
C LEU A 222 8.71 -34.27 -22.29
N THR A 223 10.02 -34.44 -22.49
CA THR A 223 10.58 -34.73 -23.81
C THR A 223 10.10 -36.10 -24.29
N LEU A 224 10.04 -36.31 -25.61
CA LEU A 224 9.57 -37.57 -26.19
C LEU A 224 10.37 -38.79 -25.69
N GLU A 225 11.66 -38.59 -25.42
CA GLU A 225 12.58 -39.59 -24.86
C GLU A 225 12.22 -39.95 -23.41
N LEU A 226 11.92 -38.95 -22.56
CA LEU A 226 11.46 -39.17 -21.19
C LEU A 226 10.10 -39.87 -21.17
N GLU A 227 9.16 -39.39 -21.98
CA GLU A 227 7.84 -40.00 -22.19
C GLU A 227 7.96 -41.49 -22.58
N GLU A 228 8.85 -41.83 -23.52
CA GLU A 228 9.13 -43.22 -23.88
C GLU A 228 9.69 -44.04 -22.71
N THR A 229 10.60 -43.48 -21.89
CA THR A 229 11.12 -44.22 -20.71
C THR A 229 10.04 -44.51 -19.68
N PHE A 230 9.11 -43.57 -19.43
CA PHE A 230 7.98 -43.79 -18.51
C PHE A 230 7.00 -44.83 -19.08
N LEU A 231 6.69 -44.77 -20.39
CA LEU A 231 5.82 -45.76 -21.04
C LEU A 231 6.43 -47.17 -21.02
N ARG A 232 7.74 -47.31 -21.24
CA ARG A 232 8.46 -48.59 -21.13
C ARG A 232 8.44 -49.12 -19.68
N GLN A 233 8.61 -48.26 -18.68
CA GLN A 233 8.49 -48.65 -17.26
C GLN A 233 7.06 -49.13 -16.94
N TYR A 234 6.03 -48.41 -17.40
CA TYR A 234 4.63 -48.81 -17.23
C TYR A 234 4.32 -50.14 -17.91
N GLN A 235 4.79 -50.36 -19.14
CA GLN A 235 4.66 -51.66 -19.82
C GLN A 235 5.36 -52.78 -19.04
N THR A 236 6.53 -52.52 -18.46
CA THR A 236 7.27 -53.51 -17.66
C THR A 236 6.53 -53.89 -16.37
N LEU A 237 5.85 -52.92 -15.74
CA LEU A 237 4.99 -53.15 -14.57
C LEU A 237 3.69 -53.88 -14.93
N LEU A 238 3.08 -53.58 -16.09
CA LEU A 238 1.87 -54.28 -16.56
C LEU A 238 2.16 -55.70 -17.09
N ALA A 239 3.39 -55.97 -17.51
CA ALA A 239 3.84 -57.29 -17.96
C ALA A 239 4.30 -58.22 -16.83
N ASN A 240 4.52 -57.69 -15.62
CA ASN A 240 4.87 -58.46 -14.41
C ASN A 240 3.80 -58.22 -13.31
N PRO A 241 2.63 -58.88 -13.40
CA PRO A 241 1.56 -58.80 -12.41
C PRO A 241 1.89 -59.52 -11.09
#